data_AF-A0A0C7N3M6-F1
#
_entry.id   AF-A0A0C7N3M6-F1
#
_cell.length_a   1.000
_cell.length_b   1.000
_cell.length_c   1.000
_cell.angle_alpha   90.00
_cell.angle_beta   90.00
_cell.angle_gamma   90.00
#
_symmetry.space_group_name_H-M   'P 1'
#
loop_
_entity.id
_entity.type
_entity.pdbx_description
1 polymer ?
#
loop_
_entity_poly.entity_id
_entity_poly.type
_entity_poly.pdbx_seq_one_letter_code
_entity_poly.pdbx_strand_id
1 'polypeptide(L)'
;MPKRVVASFIVRVVHEPGNEQIPWSITIQHVQSGRVYRLADLKEVSSLLAEIVEAENWPEDARFIPLETAKVVKNSILEGVPKRRCPDGGDF
;
A
#
# COMPACT_ATOMS: atom_id res chain seq x y z
N MET A 1 -36.95 5.32 -3.11
CA MET A 1 -35.93 6.16 -3.76
C MET A 1 -34.59 5.47 -3.55
N PRO A 2 -33.84 5.11 -4.60
CA PRO A 2 -32.51 4.53 -4.42
C PRO A 2 -31.62 5.53 -3.66
N LYS A 3 -30.92 5.06 -2.64
CA LYS A 3 -30.00 5.90 -1.84
C LYS A 3 -28.80 6.23 -2.72
N ARG A 4 -28.50 7.52 -2.91
CA ARG A 4 -27.29 7.95 -3.61
C ARG A 4 -26.08 7.60 -2.74
N VAL A 5 -25.14 6.83 -3.27
CA VAL A 5 -23.84 6.54 -2.63
C VAL A 5 -22.76 7.39 -3.27
N VAL A 6 -21.87 7.93 -2.43
CA VAL A 6 -20.78 8.81 -2.85
C VAL A 6 -19.53 8.39 -2.08
N ALA A 7 -18.55 7.85 -2.81
CA ALA A 7 -17.21 7.59 -2.31
C ALA A 7 -16.23 8.68 -2.78
N SER A 8 -15.18 8.96 -2.01
CA SER A 8 -14.16 9.95 -2.36
C SER A 8 -12.78 9.32 -2.31
N PHE A 9 -11.92 9.67 -3.27
CA PHE A 9 -10.62 9.04 -3.44
C PHE A 9 -9.52 10.05 -3.69
N ILE A 10 -8.32 9.76 -3.17
CA ILE A 10 -7.08 10.39 -3.59
C ILE A 10 -6.32 9.37 -4.44
N VAL A 11 -6.03 9.73 -5.68
CA VAL A 11 -5.30 8.86 -6.61
C VAL A 11 -3.95 9.48 -6.92
N ARG A 12 -2.88 8.69 -6.75
CA ARG A 12 -1.53 9.03 -7.18
C ARG A 12 -1.09 8.02 -8.23
N VAL A 13 -0.70 8.50 -9.40
CA VAL A 13 -0.17 7.70 -10.49
C VAL A 13 1.28 8.11 -10.73
N VAL A 14 2.18 7.15 -10.78
CA VAL A 14 3.58 7.33 -11.13
C VAL A 14 3.90 6.42 -12.32
N HIS A 15 4.50 7.00 -13.36
CA HIS A 15 5.06 6.25 -14.48
C HIS A 15 6.58 6.13 -14.28
N GLU A 16 7.12 4.92 -14.29
CA GLU A 16 8.54 4.63 -14.12
C GLU A 16 9.11 4.11 -15.46
N PRO A 17 9.48 5.02 -16.38
CA PRO A 17 10.06 4.62 -17.66
C PRO A 17 11.39 3.88 -17.43
N GLY A 18 11.54 2.72 -18.07
CA GLY A 18 12.68 1.82 -17.90
C GLY A 18 12.39 0.59 -17.02
N ASN A 19 11.25 0.56 -16.32
CA ASN A 19 10.73 -0.65 -15.69
C ASN A 19 9.71 -1.33 -16.62
N GLU A 20 10.20 -2.15 -17.55
CA GLU A 20 9.36 -2.78 -18.58
C GLU A 20 8.34 -3.79 -18.02
N GLN A 21 8.57 -4.31 -16.80
CA GLN A 21 7.66 -5.26 -16.17
C GLN A 21 6.49 -4.56 -15.47
N ILE A 22 6.75 -3.45 -14.77
CA ILE A 22 5.75 -2.70 -14.01
C ILE A 22 5.99 -1.20 -14.22
N PRO A 23 5.57 -0.65 -15.37
CA PRO A 23 5.84 0.75 -15.69
C PRO A 23 4.96 1.72 -14.89
N TRP A 24 3.93 1.23 -14.19
CA TRP A 24 2.99 2.04 -13.44
C TRP A 24 2.99 1.66 -11.96
N SER A 25 3.06 2.68 -11.11
CA SER A 25 2.79 2.55 -9.68
C SER A 25 1.64 3.47 -9.32
N ILE A 26 0.49 2.88 -9.00
CA ILE A 26 -0.74 3.60 -8.70
C ILE A 26 -1.08 3.37 -7.23
N THR A 27 -1.37 4.43 -6.50
CA THR A 27 -1.87 4.38 -5.12
C THR A 27 -3.23 5.05 -5.07
N ILE A 28 -4.23 4.35 -4.52
CA ILE A 28 -5.59 4.87 -4.33
C ILE A 28 -5.90 4.84 -2.85
N GLN A 29 -6.21 6.00 -2.28
CA GLN A 29 -6.68 6.12 -0.91
C GLN A 29 -8.16 6.43 -0.91
N HIS A 30 -8.95 5.59 -0.26
CA HIS A 30 -10.36 5.84 0.00
C HIS A 30 -10.50 6.76 1.21
N VAL A 31 -11.14 7.91 1.03
CA VAL A 31 -11.18 8.99 2.03
C VAL A 31 -12.04 8.58 3.24
N GLN A 32 -13.17 7.94 3.02
CA GLN A 32 -14.13 7.58 4.07
C GLN A 32 -13.57 6.50 5.01
N SER A 33 -12.97 5.45 4.46
CA SER A 33 -12.46 4.33 5.27
C SER A 33 -10.96 4.42 5.59
N GLY A 34 -10.24 5.36 5.00
CA GLY A 34 -8.78 5.48 5.11
C GLY A 34 -7.99 4.34 4.46
N ARG A 35 -8.66 3.39 3.80
CA ARG A 35 -8.00 2.24 3.15
C ARG A 35 -7.14 2.70 1.98
N VAL A 36 -5.99 2.05 1.82
CA VAL A 36 -5.03 2.34 0.75
C VAL A 36 -4.84 1.09 -0.11
N TYR A 37 -4.92 1.28 -1.42
CA TYR A 37 -4.78 0.25 -2.44
C TYR A 37 -3.60 0.60 -3.33
N ARG A 38 -2.89 -0.42 -3.82
CA ARG A 38 -1.76 -0.27 -4.74
C ARG A 38 -1.99 -1.14 -5.96
N LEU A 39 -1.83 -0.55 -7.15
CA LEU A 39 -2.01 -1.23 -8.43
C LEU A 39 -0.77 -1.03 -9.31
N ALA A 40 -0.49 -2.05 -10.11
CA ALA A 40 0.61 -2.10 -11.08
C ALA A 40 0.13 -1.81 -12.52
N ASP A 41 -1.18 -1.90 -12.77
CA ASP A 41 -1.79 -1.63 -14.07
C ASP A 41 -2.88 -0.55 -13.96
N LEU A 42 -2.83 0.44 -14.87
CA LEU A 42 -3.84 1.49 -14.98
C LEU A 42 -5.23 0.93 -15.31
N LYS A 43 -5.30 -0.20 -16.02
CA LYS A 43 -6.57 -0.80 -16.44
C LYS A 43 -7.42 -1.29 -15.27
N GLU A 44 -6.79 -1.58 -14.13
CA GLU A 44 -7.47 -2.10 -12.94
C GLU A 44 -8.14 -1.00 -12.11
N VAL A 45 -7.81 0.28 -12.33
CA VAL A 45 -8.28 1.41 -11.52
C VAL A 45 -9.80 1.51 -11.52
N SER A 46 -10.44 1.46 -12.69
CA SER A 46 -11.90 1.64 -12.78
C SER A 46 -12.67 0.51 -12.10
N SER A 47 -12.19 -0.73 -12.23
CA SER A 47 -12.82 -1.90 -11.61
C SER A 47 -12.73 -1.81 -10.09
N LEU A 48 -11.55 -1.46 -9.55
CA LEU A 48 -11.38 -1.28 -8.11
C LEU A 48 -12.26 -0.15 -7.55
N LEU A 49 -12.37 0.98 -8.24
CA LEU A 49 -13.22 2.09 -7.78
C LEU A 49 -14.71 1.68 -7.75
N ALA A 50 -15.17 0.92 -8.75
CA ALA A 50 -16.52 0.38 -8.79
C ALA A 50 -16.77 -0.59 -7.62
N GLU A 51 -15.87 -1.56 -7.41
CA GLU A 51 -15.97 -2.53 -6.31
C GLU A 51 -16.06 -1.85 -4.93
N ILE A 52 -15.28 -0.79 -4.70
CA ILE A 52 -15.33 -0.05 -3.43
C ILE A 52 -16.67 0.66 -3.24
N VAL A 53 -17.18 1.33 -4.29
CA VAL A 53 -18.48 2.02 -4.24
C VAL A 53 -19.65 1.05 -4.07
N GLU A 54 -19.58 -0.12 -4.72
CA GLU A 54 -20.57 -1.18 -4.57
C GLU A 54 -20.55 -1.79 -3.17
N ALA A 55 -19.35 -1.98 -2.59
CA ALA A 55 -19.22 -2.45 -1.21
C ALA A 55 -19.83 -1.47 -0.18
N GLU A 56 -19.76 -0.16 -0.41
CA GLU A 56 -20.44 0.85 0.43
C GLU A 56 -21.97 0.82 0.32
N ASN A 57 -22.52 0.23 -0.74
CA ASN A 57 -23.97 0.01 -0.86
C ASN A 57 -24.47 -1.19 -0.04
N TRP A 58 -23.57 -2.03 0.49
CA TRP A 58 -23.96 -3.19 1.27
C TRP A 58 -24.41 -2.76 2.69
N PRO A 59 -25.58 -3.20 3.17
CA PRO A 59 -26.01 -2.90 4.55
C PRO A 59 -24.95 -3.39 5.55
N GLU A 60 -24.76 -2.62 6.63
CA GLU A 60 -23.68 -2.72 7.65
C GLU A 60 -23.47 -4.10 8.31
N ASP A 61 -24.28 -5.11 7.99
CA ASP A 61 -24.20 -6.47 8.52
C ASP A 61 -23.19 -7.40 7.80
N ALA A 62 -22.61 -6.99 6.67
CA ALA A 62 -21.55 -7.76 6.02
C ALA A 62 -20.20 -7.47 6.68
N ARG A 63 -19.85 -8.29 7.69
CA ARG A 63 -18.51 -8.35 8.30
C ARG A 63 -17.43 -8.52 7.23
N PHE A 64 -16.83 -7.42 6.79
CA PHE A 64 -15.62 -7.42 5.97
C PHE A 64 -14.41 -7.58 6.89
N ILE A 65 -13.70 -8.71 6.76
CA ILE A 65 -12.39 -8.91 7.37
C ILE A 65 -11.38 -8.06 6.58
N PRO A 66 -10.75 -7.04 7.17
CA PRO A 66 -9.68 -6.32 6.50
C PRO A 66 -8.53 -7.30 6.21
N LEU A 67 -7.99 -7.30 4.99
CA LEU A 67 -6.69 -7.94 4.78
C LEU A 67 -5.68 -7.23 5.68
N GLU A 68 -5.18 -7.94 6.70
CA GLU A 68 -4.08 -7.45 7.51
C GLU A 68 -2.94 -7.04 6.58
N THR A 69 -2.48 -5.80 6.76
CA THR A 69 -1.23 -5.30 6.20
C THR A 69 -0.13 -6.31 6.50
N ALA A 70 0.32 -7.04 5.47
CA ALA A 70 1.47 -7.92 5.58
C ALA A 70 2.63 -7.11 6.17
N LYS A 71 2.99 -7.42 7.42
CA LYS A 71 4.23 -6.95 8.03
C LYS A 71 5.36 -7.32 7.07
N VAL A 72 6.02 -6.32 6.52
CA VAL A 72 7.31 -6.49 5.84
C VAL A 72 8.25 -7.12 6.87
N VAL A 73 8.46 -8.42 6.77
CA VAL A 73 9.50 -9.14 7.51
C VAL A 73 10.82 -8.64 6.94
N LYS A 74 11.50 -7.76 7.68
CA LYS A 74 12.92 -7.48 7.44
C LYS A 74 13.69 -8.76 7.74
N ASN A 75 13.92 -9.58 6.72
CA ASN A 75 14.92 -10.63 6.79
C ASN A 75 16.27 -9.96 7.06
N SER A 76 16.72 -10.09 8.30
CA SER A 76 18.05 -9.71 8.74
C SER A 76 18.87 -10.99 8.78
N ILE A 77 19.60 -11.29 7.70
CA ILE A 77 20.71 -12.24 7.74
C ILE A 77 21.78 -11.73 6.78
N LEU A 78 22.86 -11.18 7.34
CA LEU A 78 24.22 -11.66 7.12
C LEU A 78 25.04 -11.20 8.33
N GLU A 79 25.20 -12.11 9.30
CA GLU A 79 26.30 -12.06 10.26
C GLU A 79 27.64 -12.20 9.52
N GLY A 80 28.68 -11.53 10.02
CA GLY A 80 30.06 -11.90 9.74
C GLY A 80 30.91 -10.83 9.04
N VAL A 81 31.22 -9.73 9.73
CA VAL A 81 32.46 -8.97 9.46
C VAL A 81 33.15 -8.70 10.80
N PRO A 82 34.43 -9.10 10.98
CA PRO A 82 35.12 -8.96 12.26
C PRO A 82 35.37 -7.49 12.60
N LYS A 83 35.05 -7.10 13.84
CA LYS A 83 35.36 -5.78 14.39
C LYS A 83 36.88 -5.55 14.35
N ARG A 84 37.35 -4.68 13.45
CA ARG A 84 38.68 -4.07 13.58
C ARG A 84 38.63 -3.06 14.74
N ARG A 85 39.55 -3.23 15.69
CA ARG A 85 39.81 -2.33 16.82
C ARG A 85 40.37 -1.00 16.27
N CYS A 86 39.73 0.13 16.57
CA CYS A 86 40.41 1.42 16.53
C CYS A 86 41.14 1.62 17.87
N PRO A 87 42.39 2.09 17.89
CA PRO A 87 43.07 2.47 19.11
C PRO A 87 42.66 3.90 19.53
N ASP A 88 42.99 4.21 20.77
CA ASP A 88 43.08 5.55 21.38
C ASP A 88 41.88 6.08 22.16
N GLY A 89 42.15 6.37 23.43
CA GLY A 89 41.27 7.12 24.31
C GLY A 89 41.34 6.70 25.79
N GLY A 90 42.54 6.55 26.36
CA GLY A 90 42.72 6.43 27.80
C GLY A 90 43.18 7.75 28.39
N ASP A 91 42.31 8.40 29.16
CA ASP A 91 42.67 9.45 30.13
C ASP A 91 43.22 8.79 31.40
N PHE A 92 44.52 8.98 31.67
CA PHE A 92 45.14 9.14 33.00
C PHE A 92 46.50 9.82 32.82
#